data_AF-A0A0A1MRF3-F1
#
_entry.id   AF-A0A0A1MRF3-F1
#
_cell.length_a   1.000
_cell.length_b   1.000
_cell.length_c   1.000
_cell.angle_alpha   90.00
_cell.angle_beta   90.00
_cell.angle_gamma   90.00
#
_symmetry.space_group_name_H-M   'P 1'
#
loop_
_entity.id
_entity.type
_entity.pdbx_description
1 polymer ?
#
loop_
_entity_poly.entity_id
_entity_poly.type
_entity_poly.pdbx_seq_one_letter_code
_entity_poly.pdbx_strand_id
1 'polypeptide(L)'
;MHTGIKPLDNDYDIDVGLYFDISKEDIKPVQAKQWILNAVEGHTKDVKMKNPCITVAYAAGYHVDITVYAADNADGKVYLAKGKPTSNGEDKCWEESNPKDLIKEIRDHLSDSEDRKQFRRIIRYLKRWKDEKLIKGNGRPTGIALTSCAYNWFAVEKDVDPFS
;
A
#
# COMPACT_ATOMS: atom_id res chain seq x y z
N MET A 1 9.69 1.84 -1.45
CA MET A 1 9.92 0.58 -0.69
C MET A 1 10.69 -0.48 -1.48
N HIS A 2 10.41 -0.72 -2.78
CA HIS A 2 11.07 -1.76 -3.59
C HIS A 2 10.97 -3.18 -3.01
N THR A 3 9.86 -3.53 -2.36
CA THR A 3 9.64 -4.87 -1.77
C THR A 3 8.51 -5.64 -2.46
N GLY A 4 8.12 -5.24 -3.67
CA GLY A 4 7.17 -5.97 -4.51
C GLY A 4 7.73 -7.33 -4.94
N ILE A 5 6.84 -8.30 -5.12
CA ILE A 5 7.15 -9.63 -5.62
C ILE A 5 6.24 -9.96 -6.81
N LYS A 6 6.70 -10.84 -7.71
CA LYS A 6 5.87 -11.33 -8.80
C LYS A 6 4.77 -12.24 -8.22
N PRO A 7 3.48 -11.95 -8.43
CA PRO A 7 2.38 -12.81 -7.98
C PRO A 7 2.45 -14.19 -8.65
N LEU A 8 1.98 -15.23 -7.97
CA LEU A 8 1.98 -16.61 -8.50
C LEU A 8 0.91 -16.82 -9.59
N ASP A 9 -0.19 -16.10 -9.49
CA ASP A 9 -1.36 -16.16 -10.36
C ASP A 9 -1.37 -15.04 -11.42
N ASN A 10 -0.24 -14.34 -11.60
CA ASN A 10 -0.09 -13.20 -12.49
C ASN A 10 -1.10 -12.07 -12.21
N ASP A 11 -1.63 -11.89 -10.99
CA ASP A 11 -2.47 -10.75 -10.60
C ASP A 11 -1.63 -9.68 -9.89
N TYR A 12 -1.14 -8.69 -10.66
CA TYR A 12 -0.29 -7.64 -10.11
C TYR A 12 -1.12 -6.54 -9.45
N ASP A 13 -0.70 -6.14 -8.25
CA ASP A 13 -1.29 -5.05 -7.49
C ASP A 13 -0.44 -3.78 -7.64
N ILE A 14 -1.05 -2.69 -8.10
CA ILE A 14 -0.42 -1.39 -8.31
C ILE A 14 -1.16 -0.35 -7.47
N ASP A 15 -0.54 0.10 -6.39
CA ASP A 15 -1.07 1.18 -5.55
C ASP A 15 -0.70 2.56 -6.11
N VAL A 16 -1.72 3.41 -6.34
CA VAL A 16 -1.54 4.82 -6.72
C VAL A 16 -2.23 5.72 -5.70
N GLY A 17 -1.49 6.65 -5.10
CA GLY A 17 -2.03 7.64 -4.18
C GLY A 17 -2.21 9.00 -4.85
N LEU A 18 -3.43 9.51 -4.87
CA LEU A 18 -3.77 10.86 -5.34
C LEU A 18 -3.88 11.80 -4.14
N TYR A 19 -3.03 12.82 -4.11
CA TYR A 19 -3.00 13.82 -3.06
C TYR A 19 -3.65 15.09 -3.60
N PHE A 20 -4.78 15.47 -3.01
CA PHE A 20 -5.51 16.67 -3.37
C PHE A 20 -5.21 17.78 -2.37
N ASP A 21 -5.03 18.99 -2.91
CA ASP A 21 -4.89 20.22 -2.12
C ASP A 21 -6.26 20.66 -1.61
N ILE A 22 -6.80 19.88 -0.66
CA ILE A 22 -8.10 20.06 -0.03
C ILE A 22 -8.00 19.73 1.46
N SER A 23 -8.89 20.31 2.27
CA SER A 23 -9.08 19.93 3.66
C SER A 23 -10.07 18.78 3.80
N LYS A 24 -9.86 17.93 4.81
CA LYS A 24 -10.83 16.88 5.21
C LYS A 24 -12.19 17.44 5.64
N GLU A 25 -12.25 18.72 6.03
CA GLU A 25 -13.48 19.39 6.45
C GLU A 25 -14.31 19.93 5.27
N ASP A 26 -13.67 20.16 4.12
CA ASP A 26 -14.34 20.76 2.95
C ASP A 26 -15.18 19.74 2.19
N ILE A 27 -14.83 18.45 2.28
CA ILE A 27 -15.48 17.40 1.51
C ILE A 27 -15.54 16.07 2.23
N LYS A 28 -16.64 15.34 2.00
CA LYS A 28 -16.81 13.99 2.54
C LYS A 28 -15.92 12.98 1.80
N PRO A 29 -15.35 11.98 2.48
CA PRO A 29 -14.38 11.05 1.89
C PRO A 29 -14.97 10.24 0.72
N VAL A 30 -16.21 9.78 0.84
CA VAL A 30 -16.89 9.05 -0.25
C VAL A 30 -17.16 9.95 -1.47
N GLN A 31 -17.39 11.24 -1.24
CA GLN A 31 -17.61 12.19 -2.33
C GLN A 31 -16.32 12.45 -3.12
N ALA A 32 -15.19 12.62 -2.44
CA ALA A 32 -13.88 12.73 -3.08
C ALA A 32 -13.54 11.46 -3.89
N LYS A 33 -13.85 10.27 -3.35
CA LYS A 33 -13.69 9.00 -4.09
C LYS A 33 -14.62 8.88 -5.29
N GLN A 34 -15.80 9.48 -5.25
CA GLN A 34 -16.73 9.49 -6.39
C GLN A 34 -16.16 10.26 -7.59
N TRP A 35 -15.39 11.32 -7.36
CA TRP A 35 -14.70 12.03 -8.45
C TRP A 35 -13.78 11.11 -9.24
N ILE A 36 -13.00 10.29 -8.52
CA ILE A 36 -12.11 9.33 -9.15
C ILE A 36 -12.90 8.26 -9.87
N LEU A 37 -13.91 7.69 -9.21
CA LEU A 37 -14.77 6.66 -9.81
C LEU A 37 -15.36 7.14 -11.13
N ASN A 38 -15.92 8.36 -11.17
CA ASN A 38 -16.48 8.96 -12.39
C ASN A 38 -15.40 9.16 -13.48
N ALA A 39 -14.19 9.57 -13.09
CA ALA A 39 -13.10 9.82 -14.03
C ALA A 39 -12.58 8.54 -14.71
N VAL A 40 -12.67 7.39 -14.03
CA VAL A 40 -12.21 6.09 -14.56
C VAL A 40 -13.37 5.18 -15.01
N GLU A 41 -14.62 5.64 -14.88
CA GLU A 41 -15.80 4.87 -15.26
C GLU A 41 -15.76 4.55 -16.76
N GLY A 42 -16.04 3.29 -17.10
CA GLY A 42 -15.97 2.81 -18.48
C GLY A 42 -14.55 2.64 -19.06
N HIS A 43 -13.49 2.99 -18.32
CA HIS A 43 -12.11 2.77 -18.76
C HIS A 43 -11.77 1.28 -18.92
N THR A 44 -12.25 0.45 -17.99
CA THR A 44 -12.19 -1.01 -18.07
C THR A 44 -13.55 -1.63 -17.76
N LYS A 45 -13.65 -2.96 -17.92
CA LYS A 45 -14.89 -3.70 -17.62
C LYS A 45 -15.15 -3.88 -16.12
N ASP A 46 -14.16 -3.64 -15.26
CA ASP A 46 -14.26 -3.89 -13.83
C ASP A 46 -13.60 -2.76 -13.04
N VAL A 47 -14.43 -1.80 -12.64
CA VAL A 47 -14.08 -0.67 -11.78
C VAL A 47 -14.94 -0.74 -10.53
N LYS A 48 -14.31 -0.73 -9.36
CA LYS A 48 -15.00 -0.93 -8.07
C LYS A 48 -14.48 0.04 -7.01
N MET A 49 -15.40 0.72 -6.33
CA MET A 49 -15.08 1.45 -5.10
C MET A 49 -15.01 0.46 -3.92
N LYS A 50 -13.80 0.15 -3.46
CA LYS A 50 -13.55 -0.58 -2.21
C LYS A 50 -13.57 0.39 -1.02
N ASN A 51 -13.34 -0.09 0.21
CA ASN A 51 -13.30 0.78 1.38
C ASN A 51 -12.14 1.82 1.33
N PRO A 52 -10.87 1.44 1.07
CA PRO A 52 -9.77 2.41 1.06
C PRO A 52 -9.51 3.06 -0.31
N CYS A 53 -9.98 2.46 -1.41
CA CYS A 53 -9.54 2.82 -2.76
C CYS A 53 -10.64 2.63 -3.82
N ILE A 54 -10.34 3.06 -5.04
CA ILE A 54 -11.02 2.69 -6.28
C ILE A 54 -10.11 1.71 -7.01
N THR A 55 -10.58 0.50 -7.25
CA THR A 55 -9.85 -0.54 -7.99
C THR A 55 -10.27 -0.51 -9.45
N VAL A 56 -9.28 -0.45 -10.36
CA VAL A 56 -9.46 -0.60 -11.80
C VAL A 56 -8.74 -1.88 -12.24
N ALA A 57 -9.49 -2.91 -12.62
CA ALA A 57 -8.92 -4.18 -13.06
C ALA A 57 -8.77 -4.23 -14.59
N TYR A 58 -7.63 -4.74 -15.05
CA TYR A 58 -7.26 -4.86 -16.46
C TYR A 58 -7.21 -6.32 -16.88
N ALA A 59 -7.64 -6.60 -18.12
CA ALA A 59 -7.66 -7.94 -18.69
C ALA A 59 -6.28 -8.60 -18.82
N ALA A 60 -5.21 -7.82 -18.73
CA ALA A 60 -3.82 -8.29 -18.76
C ALA A 60 -3.33 -8.91 -17.43
N GLY A 61 -4.20 -9.07 -16.43
CA GLY A 61 -3.84 -9.67 -15.14
C GLY A 61 -3.22 -8.66 -14.17
N TYR A 62 -3.79 -7.47 -14.04
CA TYR A 62 -3.39 -6.58 -12.97
C TYR A 62 -4.53 -5.64 -12.59
N HIS A 63 -4.42 -5.09 -11.40
CA HIS A 63 -5.32 -4.06 -10.91
C HIS A 63 -4.53 -2.85 -10.41
N VAL A 64 -5.14 -1.68 -10.61
CA VAL A 64 -4.65 -0.41 -10.08
C VAL A 64 -5.59 0.03 -8.97
N ASP A 65 -5.08 0.08 -7.74
CA ASP A 65 -5.80 0.55 -6.57
C ASP A 65 -5.46 2.02 -6.31
N ILE A 66 -6.44 2.89 -6.58
CA ILE A 66 -6.32 4.35 -6.49
C ILE A 66 -6.84 4.81 -5.13
N THR A 67 -5.97 5.32 -4.28
CA THR A 67 -6.27 5.91 -2.98
C THR A 67 -6.36 7.43 -3.07
N VAL A 68 -7.22 8.04 -2.27
CA VAL A 68 -7.49 9.49 -2.31
C VAL A 68 -7.12 10.10 -0.96
N TYR A 69 -6.29 11.14 -1.00
CA TYR A 69 -5.80 11.82 0.19
C TYR A 69 -6.19 13.30 0.17
N ALA A 70 -6.65 13.81 1.32
CA ALA A 70 -6.71 15.24 1.61
C ALA A 70 -5.35 15.66 2.20
N ALA A 71 -4.65 16.57 1.53
CA ALA A 71 -3.27 16.93 1.84
C ALA A 71 -3.07 18.38 2.34
N ASP A 72 -4.12 19.21 2.32
CA ASP A 72 -4.08 20.61 2.77
C ASP A 72 -4.96 20.79 4.02
N ASN A 73 -4.51 20.24 5.14
CA ASN A 73 -5.23 20.29 6.41
C ASN A 73 -4.55 21.26 7.37
N ALA A 74 -5.34 21.96 8.19
CA ALA A 74 -4.84 22.96 9.13
C ALA A 74 -3.88 22.39 10.20
N ASP A 75 -3.96 21.09 10.49
CA ASP A 75 -3.07 20.37 11.40
C ASP A 75 -1.77 19.90 10.72
N GLY A 76 -1.59 20.17 9.42
CA GLY A 76 -0.44 19.76 8.62
C GLY A 76 -0.39 18.26 8.31
N LYS A 77 -1.45 17.50 8.63
CA LYS A 77 -1.50 16.04 8.43
C LYS A 77 -2.15 15.69 7.09
N VAL A 78 -1.96 14.44 6.70
CA VAL A 78 -2.57 13.86 5.50
C VAL A 78 -3.60 12.81 5.92
N TYR A 79 -4.74 12.80 5.23
CA TYR A 79 -5.85 11.90 5.54
C TYR A 79 -6.27 11.09 4.32
N LEU A 80 -6.42 9.78 4.49
CA LEU A 80 -6.95 8.83 3.51
C LEU A 80 -8.47 8.79 3.54
N ALA A 81 -9.12 8.89 2.38
CA ALA A 81 -10.56 8.72 2.26
C ALA A 81 -10.96 7.24 2.43
N LYS A 82 -11.82 6.94 3.40
CA LYS A 82 -12.42 5.62 3.62
C LYS A 82 -13.93 5.65 3.46
N GLY A 83 -14.49 4.48 3.14
CA GLY A 83 -15.90 4.26 2.95
C GLY A 83 -16.30 4.03 1.49
N LYS A 84 -17.51 3.51 1.34
CA LYS A 84 -18.27 3.38 0.08
C LYS A 84 -19.70 3.92 0.31
N PRO A 85 -20.51 4.14 -0.73
CA PRO A 85 -21.88 4.65 -0.56
C PRO A 85 -22.72 3.83 0.43
N THR A 86 -22.53 2.51 0.45
CA THR A 86 -23.23 1.56 1.34
C THR A 86 -22.58 1.37 2.71
N SER A 87 -21.46 2.04 3.01
CA SER A 87 -20.84 2.00 4.34
C SER A 87 -21.71 2.70 5.39
N ASN A 88 -21.60 2.27 6.65
CA ASN A 88 -22.16 2.99 7.79
C ASN A 88 -21.50 4.37 7.94
N GLY A 89 -22.14 5.27 8.69
CA GLY A 89 -21.63 6.63 8.89
C GLY A 89 -20.20 6.67 9.45
N GLU A 90 -19.92 5.83 10.45
CA GLU A 90 -18.62 5.74 11.12
C GLU A 90 -17.51 5.22 10.20
N ASP A 91 -17.85 4.36 9.24
CA ASP A 91 -16.92 3.80 8.26
C ASP A 91 -16.60 4.77 7.10
N LYS A 92 -17.32 5.89 7.01
CA LYS A 92 -17.13 6.95 6.00
C LYS A 92 -16.29 8.07 6.60
N CYS A 93 -15.01 7.82 6.79
CA CYS A 93 -14.12 8.74 7.49
C CYS A 93 -12.88 9.13 6.67
N TRP A 94 -12.27 10.23 7.11
CA TRP A 94 -10.91 10.60 6.76
C TRP A 94 -9.98 10.00 7.82
N GLU A 95 -9.22 8.96 7.46
CA GLU A 95 -8.28 8.30 8.37
C GLU A 95 -6.90 8.96 8.25
N GLU A 96 -6.34 9.41 9.37
CA GLU A 96 -4.97 9.94 9.38
C GLU A 96 -4.00 8.90 8.81
N SER A 97 -3.27 9.28 7.77
CA SER A 97 -2.41 8.34 7.05
C SER A 97 -1.21 9.05 6.45
N ASN A 98 -0.01 8.53 6.74
CA ASN A 98 1.23 9.07 6.22
C ASN A 98 2.07 7.99 5.53
N PRO A 99 1.62 7.50 4.36
CA PRO A 99 2.30 6.42 3.65
C PRO A 99 3.69 6.84 3.13
N LYS A 100 3.92 8.14 2.87
CA LYS A 100 5.22 8.65 2.41
C LYS A 100 6.29 8.50 3.50
N ASP A 101 5.95 8.82 4.74
CA ASP A 101 6.87 8.70 5.86
C ASP A 101 7.19 7.24 6.16
N LEU A 102 6.18 6.36 6.15
CA LEU A 102 6.40 4.92 6.29
C LEU A 102 7.30 4.36 5.17
N ILE A 103 7.08 4.79 3.92
CA ILE A 103 7.93 4.42 2.79
C ILE A 103 9.37 4.88 3.00
N LYS A 104 9.57 6.08 3.55
CA LYS A 104 10.89 6.68 3.82
C LYS A 104 11.58 5.92 4.95
N GLU A 105 10.89 5.72 6.07
CA GLU A 105 11.40 4.99 7.23
C GLU A 105 11.87 3.58 6.87
N ILE A 106 11.07 2.80 6.14
CA ILE A 106 11.45 1.46 5.69
C ILE A 106 12.63 1.50 4.70
N ARG A 107 12.67 2.50 3.81
CA ARG A 107 13.72 2.61 2.79
C ARG A 107 15.07 2.97 3.39
N ASP A 108 15.05 3.83 4.41
CA ASP A 108 16.23 4.45 5.01
C ASP A 108 16.59 3.81 6.37
N HIS A 109 15.91 2.70 6.73
CA HIS A 109 16.12 1.96 7.97
C HIS A 109 17.58 1.60 8.24
N LEU A 110 18.33 1.22 7.19
CA LEU A 110 19.75 0.88 7.28
C LEU A 110 20.56 1.90 6.49
N SER A 111 21.69 2.33 7.05
CA SER A 111 22.57 3.33 6.42
C SER A 111 23.34 2.74 5.23
N ASP A 112 23.87 1.53 5.38
CA ASP A 112 24.64 0.86 4.34
C ASP A 112 23.77 0.39 3.16
N SER A 113 24.30 0.51 1.94
CA SER A 113 23.58 0.17 0.70
C SER A 113 23.36 -1.34 0.54
N GLU A 114 24.36 -2.16 0.86
CA GLU A 114 24.26 -3.62 0.73
C GLU A 114 23.38 -4.21 1.80
N ASP A 115 23.44 -3.67 3.02
CA ASP A 115 22.57 -4.06 4.13
C ASP A 115 21.10 -3.77 3.79
N ARG A 116 20.82 -2.60 3.19
CA ARG A 116 19.49 -2.28 2.65
C ARG A 116 19.05 -3.25 1.55
N LYS A 117 19.95 -3.75 0.70
CA LYS A 117 19.61 -4.75 -0.33
C LYS A 117 19.26 -6.09 0.33
N GLN A 118 20.03 -6.54 1.32
CA GLN A 118 19.74 -7.76 2.07
C GLN A 118 18.38 -7.66 2.79
N PHE A 119 18.14 -6.54 3.49
CA PHE A 119 16.86 -6.28 4.16
C PHE A 119 15.66 -6.40 3.20
N ARG A 120 15.70 -5.70 2.05
CA ARG A 120 14.65 -5.79 1.03
C ARG A 120 14.49 -7.21 0.46
N ARG A 121 15.58 -7.95 0.31
CA ARG A 121 15.58 -9.33 -0.17
C ARG A 121 14.85 -10.26 0.81
N ILE A 122 15.13 -10.15 2.11
CA ILE A 122 14.44 -10.93 3.15
C ILE A 122 12.94 -10.61 3.17
N ILE A 123 12.54 -9.34 3.07
CA ILE A 123 11.11 -9.00 2.99
C ILE A 123 10.43 -9.67 1.79
N ARG A 124 11.07 -9.68 0.62
CA ARG A 124 10.54 -10.36 -0.57
C ARG A 124 10.44 -11.87 -0.37
N TYR A 125 11.41 -12.49 0.30
CA TYR A 125 11.36 -13.91 0.64
C TYR A 125 10.22 -14.25 1.59
N LEU A 126 10.01 -13.46 2.64
CA LEU A 126 8.88 -13.62 3.55
C LEU A 126 7.54 -13.49 2.81
N LYS A 127 7.43 -12.52 1.88
CA LYS A 127 6.23 -12.35 1.05
C LYS A 127 6.01 -13.55 0.13
N ARG A 128 7.06 -14.08 -0.52
CA ARG A 128 6.96 -15.29 -1.36
C ARG A 128 6.59 -16.51 -0.54
N TRP A 129 7.24 -16.72 0.60
CA TRP A 129 6.94 -17.81 1.53
C TRP A 129 5.47 -17.78 1.95
N LYS A 130 4.95 -16.59 2.31
CA LYS A 130 3.53 -16.39 2.60
C LYS A 130 2.65 -16.79 1.41
N ASP A 131 3.06 -16.45 0.19
CA ASP A 131 2.30 -16.82 -1.01
C ASP A 131 2.27 -18.32 -1.29
N GLU A 132 3.37 -19.04 -1.02
CA GLU A 132 3.47 -20.48 -1.25
C GLU A 132 2.87 -21.34 -0.13
N LYS A 133 2.94 -20.89 1.13
CA LYS A 133 2.64 -21.72 2.29
C LYS A 133 1.29 -21.46 2.92
N LEU A 134 0.72 -20.26 2.74
CA LEU A 134 -0.54 -19.90 3.35
C LEU A 134 -1.64 -19.87 2.30
N ILE A 135 -2.78 -20.51 2.58
CA ILE A 135 -3.96 -20.45 1.72
C ILE A 135 -4.51 -19.01 1.75
N LYS A 136 -5.06 -18.53 0.63
CA LYS A 136 -5.77 -17.23 0.61
C LYS A 136 -7.00 -17.34 1.53
N GLY A 137 -7.06 -16.55 2.60
CA GLY A 137 -8.12 -16.61 3.59
C GLY A 137 -7.81 -15.82 4.86
N ASN A 138 -8.68 -15.97 5.86
CA ASN A 138 -8.54 -15.30 7.15
C ASN A 138 -7.26 -15.74 7.89
N GLY A 139 -6.53 -14.77 8.44
CA GLY A 139 -5.29 -14.99 9.21
C GLY A 139 -4.00 -14.93 8.38
N ARG A 140 -4.07 -14.75 7.06
CA ARG A 140 -2.87 -14.54 6.23
C ARG A 140 -2.29 -13.13 6.50
N PRO A 141 -1.01 -13.01 6.89
CA PRO A 141 -0.41 -11.71 7.20
C PRO A 141 -0.34 -10.83 5.96
N THR A 142 -0.53 -9.52 6.15
CA THR A 142 -0.42 -8.55 5.07
C THR A 142 1.04 -8.36 4.67
N GLY A 143 1.27 -7.83 3.46
CA GLY A 143 2.63 -7.51 3.01
C GLY A 143 3.32 -6.48 3.91
N ILE A 144 2.56 -5.54 4.47
CA ILE A 144 3.08 -4.56 5.41
C ILE A 144 3.41 -5.19 6.77
N ALA A 145 2.59 -6.10 7.29
CA ALA A 145 2.88 -6.81 8.55
C ALA A 145 4.23 -7.55 8.48
N LEU A 146 4.48 -8.28 7.38
CA LEU A 146 5.79 -8.94 7.17
C LEU A 146 6.94 -7.94 7.04
N THR A 147 6.68 -6.77 6.49
CA THR A 147 7.68 -5.70 6.38
C THR A 147 7.99 -5.11 7.76
N SER A 148 6.98 -4.92 8.62
CA SER A 148 7.16 -4.51 10.02
C SER A 148 7.90 -5.57 10.83
N CYS A 149 7.63 -6.86 10.61
CA CYS A 149 8.40 -7.92 11.26
C CYS A 149 9.89 -7.85 10.89
N ALA A 150 10.18 -7.73 9.59
CA ALA A 150 11.56 -7.58 9.15
C ALA A 150 12.20 -6.31 9.74
N TYR A 151 11.49 -5.18 9.75
CA TYR A 151 11.99 -3.92 10.30
C TYR A 151 12.42 -4.03 11.78
N ASN A 152 11.71 -4.83 12.58
CA ASN A 152 12.01 -4.97 14.01
C ASN A 152 13.04 -6.06 14.33
N TRP A 153 13.13 -7.11 13.51
CA TRP A 153 13.89 -8.33 13.87
C TRP A 153 14.97 -8.74 12.86
N PHE A 154 15.08 -8.06 11.73
CA PHE A 154 16.14 -8.35 10.79
C PHE A 154 17.50 -7.91 11.35
N ALA A 155 18.44 -8.85 11.37
CA ALA A 155 19.84 -8.58 11.59
C ALA A 155 20.61 -8.81 10.29
N VAL A 156 21.54 -7.92 10.00
CA VAL A 156 22.43 -8.05 8.85
C VAL A 156 23.41 -9.19 9.11
N GLU A 157 23.53 -10.10 8.16
CA GLU A 157 24.54 -11.16 8.17
C GLU A 157 25.49 -10.95 6.98
N LYS A 158 26.79 -10.89 7.26
CA LYS A 158 27.84 -10.72 6.25
C LYS A 158 28.79 -11.91 6.34
N ASP A 159 29.03 -12.56 5.21
CA ASP A 159 30.16 -13.47 5.09
C ASP A 159 31.42 -12.60 5.02
N VAL A 160 32.28 -12.71 6.03
CA VAL A 160 33.60 -12.08 6.02
C VAL A 160 34.54 -13.11 5.43
N ASP A 161 35.09 -12.85 4.24
CA ASP A 161 36.20 -13.64 3.73
C ASP A 161 37.44 -13.31 4.58
N PRO A 162 37.94 -14.27 5.39
CA PRO A 162 39.08 -14.01 6.27
C PRO A 162 40.40 -13.78 5.50
N PHE A 163 40.40 -13.94 4.17
CA PHE A 163 41.57 -13.77 3.31
C PHE A 163 41.47 -12.57 2.34
N SER A 164 40.48 -11.69 2.53
CA SER A 164 40.34 -10.42 1.77
C SER A 164 41.16 -9.26 2.33
#